data_AF-A0A4W5Q5K6-F1
#
_entry.id   AF-A0A4W5Q5K6-F1
#
_cell.length_a   1.000
_cell.length_b   1.000
_cell.length_c   1.000
_cell.angle_alpha   90.00
_cell.angle_beta   90.00
_cell.angle_gamma   90.00
#
_symmetry.space_group_name_H-M   'P 1'
#
loop_
_entity.id
_entity.type
_entity.pdbx_description
1 polymer ?
#
loop_
_entity_poly.entity_id
_entity_poly.type
_entity_poly.pdbx_seq_one_letter_code
_entity_poly.pdbx_strand_id
1 'polypeptide(L)'
;MLGPQEDKLCGIFSALAALSFVCFAQSTSTGQTGISVAKATVDKLLKGYDIRLRPDFGGAPVIVGMSINIASIDSISEVNMDYTITMYFQQSWRDKRLAYAELPLNLTLDNRVADQLWL
;
A
#
# COMPACT_ATOMS: atom_id res chain seq x y z
N MET A 1 61.86 -28.64 -15.01
CA MET A 1 60.94 -29.77 -14.74
C MET A 1 59.76 -29.19 -13.95
N LEU A 2 58.79 -28.61 -14.67
CA LEU A 2 57.62 -27.95 -14.10
C LEU A 2 56.54 -28.99 -13.78
N GLY A 3 56.00 -28.94 -12.56
CA GLY A 3 54.79 -29.66 -12.15
C GLY A 3 54.61 -29.55 -10.64
N PRO A 4 53.43 -29.83 -10.07
CA PRO A 4 52.06 -29.67 -10.57
C PRO A 4 51.33 -28.68 -9.64
N GLN A 5 51.29 -27.40 -10.00
CA GLN A 5 50.62 -26.34 -9.20
C GLN A 5 49.38 -25.75 -9.89
N GLU A 6 49.07 -26.16 -11.12
CA GLU A 6 48.00 -25.54 -11.92
C GLU A 6 46.60 -26.15 -11.66
N ASP A 7 46.51 -27.35 -11.06
CA ASP A 7 45.23 -28.06 -10.93
C ASP A 7 44.39 -27.64 -9.70
N LYS A 8 45.01 -27.08 -8.66
CA LYS A 8 44.29 -26.66 -7.44
C LYS A 8 43.65 -25.28 -7.57
N LEU A 9 44.21 -24.40 -8.41
CA LEU A 9 43.68 -23.06 -8.64
C LEU A 9 42.40 -23.11 -9.49
N CYS A 10 42.34 -24.02 -10.47
CA CYS A 10 41.19 -24.20 -11.36
C CYS A 10 39.91 -24.64 -10.60
N GLY A 11 40.05 -25.52 -9.60
CA GLY A 11 38.92 -25.96 -8.76
C GLY A 11 38.39 -24.88 -7.82
N ILE A 12 39.25 -23.97 -7.35
CA ILE A 12 38.84 -22.85 -6.49
C ILE A 12 38.16 -21.76 -7.32
N PHE A 13 38.66 -21.49 -8.53
CA PHE A 13 38.02 -20.57 -9.47
C PHE A 13 36.64 -21.06 -9.95
N SER A 14 36.46 -22.37 -10.16
CA SER A 14 35.16 -22.93 -10.56
C SER A 14 34.13 -22.91 -9.43
N ALA A 15 34.55 -23.15 -8.18
CA ALA A 15 33.67 -23.11 -7.00
C ALA A 15 33.19 -21.68 -6.68
N LEU A 16 34.05 -20.67 -6.82
CA LEU A 16 33.68 -19.26 -6.65
C LEU A 16 32.76 -18.75 -7.78
N ALA A 17 32.98 -19.20 -9.02
CA ALA A 17 32.09 -18.90 -10.15
C ALA A 17 30.70 -19.57 -9.99
N ALA A 18 30.63 -20.77 -9.41
CA ALA A 18 29.36 -21.44 -9.12
C ALA A 18 28.58 -20.73 -8.00
N LEU A 19 29.26 -20.24 -6.95
CA LEU A 19 28.61 -19.47 -5.87
C LEU A 19 28.04 -18.13 -6.37
N SER A 20 28.75 -17.44 -7.26
CA SER A 20 28.25 -16.17 -7.83
C SER A 20 27.08 -16.40 -8.80
N PHE A 21 27.08 -17.52 -9.55
CA PHE A 21 25.96 -17.88 -10.43
C PHE A 21 24.69 -18.27 -9.65
N VAL A 22 24.83 -18.94 -8.50
CA VAL A 22 23.70 -19.28 -7.61
C VAL A 22 23.09 -18.03 -6.97
N CYS A 23 23.90 -17.04 -6.58
CA CYS A 23 23.39 -15.77 -6.03
C CYS A 23 22.73 -14.89 -7.10
N PHE A 24 23.20 -14.92 -8.35
CA PHE A 24 22.61 -14.13 -9.42
C PHE A 24 21.24 -14.69 -9.86
N ALA A 25 21.03 -16.01 -9.76
CA ALA A 25 19.74 -16.65 -10.05
C ALA A 25 18.65 -16.36 -8.99
N GLN A 26 19.02 -15.88 -7.80
CA GLN A 26 18.07 -15.53 -6.72
C GLN A 26 17.73 -14.04 -6.63
N SER A 27 18.31 -13.19 -7.49
CA SER A 27 18.17 -11.73 -7.36
C SER A 27 16.94 -11.11 -8.04
N THR A 28 15.95 -11.91 -8.44
CA THR A 28 14.74 -11.42 -9.12
C THR A 28 13.45 -12.03 -8.55
N SER A 29 12.98 -11.62 -7.36
CA SER A 29 11.53 -11.80 -7.06
C SER A 29 10.96 -11.06 -5.84
N THR A 30 11.77 -10.49 -4.93
CA THR A 30 11.21 -9.97 -3.67
C THR A 30 10.27 -8.77 -3.89
N GLY A 31 10.58 -7.88 -4.83
CA GLY A 31 9.74 -6.69 -5.13
C GLY A 31 8.48 -6.98 -5.95
N GLN A 32 8.51 -7.96 -6.86
CA GLN A 32 7.35 -8.32 -7.69
C GLN A 32 6.30 -9.14 -6.91
N THR A 33 6.72 -9.84 -5.86
CA THR A 33 5.82 -10.63 -5.00
C THR A 33 4.97 -9.74 -4.10
N GLY A 34 5.51 -8.63 -3.57
CA GLY A 34 4.74 -7.72 -2.70
C GLY A 34 3.59 -7.01 -3.42
N ILE A 35 3.84 -6.52 -4.64
CA ILE A 35 2.83 -5.80 -5.44
C ILE A 35 1.71 -6.76 -5.89
N SER A 36 2.04 -7.99 -6.28
CA SER A 36 1.04 -8.97 -6.69
C SER A 36 0.15 -9.41 -5.52
N VAL A 37 0.72 -9.57 -4.32
CA VAL A 37 -0.04 -9.87 -3.10
C VAL A 37 -0.94 -8.70 -2.69
N ALA A 38 -0.44 -7.47 -2.74
CA ALA A 38 -1.23 -6.28 -2.45
C ALA A 38 -2.43 -6.15 -3.39
N LYS A 39 -2.22 -6.35 -4.70
CA LYS A 39 -3.30 -6.34 -5.69
C LYS A 39 -4.34 -7.43 -5.39
N ALA A 40 -3.91 -8.66 -5.17
CA ALA A 40 -4.81 -9.77 -4.87
C ALA A 40 -5.62 -9.53 -3.58
N THR A 41 -5.01 -8.87 -2.59
CA THR A 41 -5.67 -8.50 -1.33
C THR A 41 -6.77 -7.45 -1.60
N VAL A 42 -6.47 -6.39 -2.35
CA VAL A 42 -7.47 -5.38 -2.73
C VAL A 42 -8.62 -5.99 -3.53
N ASP A 43 -8.30 -6.81 -4.53
CA ASP A 43 -9.31 -7.48 -5.36
C ASP A 43 -10.25 -8.36 -4.50
N LYS A 44 -9.70 -9.01 -3.46
CA LYS A 44 -10.49 -9.79 -2.49
C LYS A 44 -11.38 -8.91 -1.62
N LEU A 45 -10.90 -7.77 -1.14
CA LEU A 45 -11.67 -6.84 -0.30
C LEU A 45 -12.84 -6.20 -1.06
N LEU A 46 -12.64 -5.89 -2.33
CA LEU A 46 -13.65 -5.24 -3.17
C LEU A 46 -14.66 -6.24 -3.76
N LYS A 47 -14.32 -7.53 -3.81
CA LYS A 47 -15.21 -8.57 -4.34
C LYS A 47 -16.46 -8.73 -3.46
N GLY A 48 -17.60 -8.30 -4.01
CA GLY A 48 -18.89 -8.39 -3.33
C GLY A 48 -19.12 -7.29 -2.28
N TYR A 49 -18.27 -6.27 -2.26
CA TYR A 49 -18.49 -5.08 -1.45
C TYR A 49 -19.66 -4.26 -2.04
N ASP A 50 -20.74 -4.07 -1.26
CA ASP A 50 -21.86 -3.22 -1.66
C ASP A 50 -21.66 -1.80 -1.11
N ILE A 51 -21.35 -0.86 -2.00
CA ILE A 51 -21.10 0.56 -1.70
C ILE A 51 -22.32 1.29 -1.16
N ARG A 52 -23.53 0.79 -1.42
CA ARG A 52 -24.78 1.47 -1.04
C ARG A 52 -25.11 1.31 0.44
N LEU A 53 -24.50 0.31 1.08
CA LEU A 53 -24.73 -0.01 2.48
C LEU A 53 -23.57 0.52 3.31
N ARG A 54 -23.90 1.39 4.25
CA ARG A 54 -22.96 1.82 5.30
C ARG A 54 -22.45 0.60 6.10
N PRO A 55 -21.25 0.66 6.68
CA PRO A 55 -20.78 -0.35 7.62
C PRO A 55 -21.80 -0.56 8.75
N ASP A 56 -21.93 -1.81 9.23
CA ASP A 56 -22.86 -2.19 10.30
C ASP A 56 -24.33 -1.75 10.02
N PHE A 57 -24.78 -1.85 8.77
CA PHE A 57 -26.16 -1.54 8.39
C PHE A 57 -27.18 -2.37 9.19
N GLY A 58 -28.20 -1.70 9.75
CA GLY A 58 -29.19 -2.31 10.65
C GLY A 58 -28.69 -2.54 12.09
N GLY A 59 -27.43 -2.21 12.40
CA GLY A 59 -26.83 -2.30 13.72
C GLY A 59 -26.51 -0.93 14.34
N ALA A 60 -25.44 -0.91 15.13
CA ALA A 60 -24.93 0.28 15.79
C ALA A 60 -24.54 1.38 14.78
N PRO A 61 -24.57 2.66 15.18
CA PRO A 61 -24.13 3.75 14.32
C PRO A 61 -22.62 3.66 14.05
N VAL A 62 -22.20 4.07 12.84
CA VAL A 62 -20.79 4.20 12.48
C VAL A 62 -20.23 5.47 13.13
N ILE A 63 -19.13 5.33 13.86
CA ILE A 63 -18.41 6.46 14.43
C ILE A 63 -17.43 6.98 13.38
N VAL A 64 -17.65 8.23 12.95
CA VAL A 64 -16.79 8.93 11.99
C VAL A 64 -15.99 9.99 12.74
N GLY A 65 -14.68 9.85 12.76
CA GLY A 65 -13.75 10.87 13.22
C GLY A 65 -13.50 11.89 12.11
N MET A 66 -13.52 13.17 12.47
CA MET A 66 -13.28 14.28 11.55
C MET A 66 -12.07 15.08 12.02
N SER A 67 -11.22 15.48 11.08
CA SER A 67 -10.07 16.36 11.32
C SER A 67 -10.06 17.45 10.25
N ILE A 68 -9.96 18.69 10.70
CA ILE A 68 -9.96 19.88 9.84
C ILE A 68 -8.67 20.62 10.08
N ASN A 69 -7.93 20.89 9.01
CA ASN A 69 -6.75 21.73 9.05
C ASN A 69 -6.94 22.92 8.10
N ILE A 70 -6.94 24.14 8.65
CA ILE A 70 -7.15 25.36 7.88
C ILE A 70 -5.81 25.79 7.29
N ALA A 71 -5.72 25.82 5.96
CA ALA A 71 -4.51 26.25 5.26
C ALA A 71 -4.45 27.77 5.12
N SER A 72 -5.57 28.40 4.74
CA SER A 72 -5.67 29.87 4.65
C SER A 72 -7.11 30.34 4.83
N ILE A 73 -7.24 31.61 5.22
CA ILE A 73 -8.47 32.39 5.18
C ILE A 73 -8.21 33.50 4.17
N ASP A 74 -8.97 33.54 3.08
CA ASP A 74 -8.60 34.33 1.89
C ASP A 74 -9.38 35.65 1.83
N SER A 75 -10.70 35.60 1.68
CA SER A 75 -11.56 36.78 1.60
C SER A 75 -12.52 36.85 2.78
N ILE A 76 -12.80 38.06 3.25
CA ILE A 76 -13.84 38.34 4.24
C ILE A 76 -14.64 39.54 3.72
N SER A 77 -15.92 39.35 3.45
CA SER A 77 -16.83 40.42 3.05
C SER A 77 -17.86 40.67 4.14
N GLU A 78 -17.75 41.80 4.83
CA GLU A 78 -18.74 42.21 5.84
C GLU A 78 -20.09 42.58 5.21
N VAL A 79 -20.07 43.18 4.01
CA VAL A 79 -21.27 43.61 3.30
C VAL A 79 -22.12 42.40 2.88
N ASN A 80 -21.46 41.33 2.43
CA ASN A 80 -22.14 40.11 1.99
C ASN A 80 -22.24 39.04 3.08
N MET A 81 -21.59 39.25 4.23
CA MET A 81 -21.44 38.27 5.30
C MET A 81 -20.85 36.93 4.82
N ASP A 82 -19.84 36.98 3.94
CA ASP A 82 -19.17 35.79 3.39
C ASP A 82 -17.67 35.74 3.74
N TYR A 83 -17.14 34.53 3.74
CA TYR A 83 -15.72 34.27 3.92
C TYR A 83 -15.28 33.07 3.08
N THR A 84 -14.06 33.15 2.56
CA THR A 84 -13.43 32.05 1.80
C THR A 84 -12.31 31.44 2.64
N ILE A 85 -12.33 30.12 2.77
CA ILE A 85 -11.31 29.34 3.49
C ILE A 85 -10.83 28.19 2.62
N THR A 86 -9.52 27.99 2.60
CA THR A 86 -8.90 26.79 2.06
C THR A 86 -8.56 25.86 3.22
N MET A 87 -9.08 24.63 3.20
CA MET A 87 -8.87 23.65 4.28
C MET A 87 -8.60 22.25 3.75
N TYR A 88 -7.83 21.47 4.52
CA TYR A 88 -7.75 20.02 4.39
C TYR A 88 -8.78 19.38 5.30
N PHE A 89 -9.68 18.63 4.69
CA PHE A 89 -10.72 17.88 5.37
C PHE A 89 -10.38 16.39 5.38
N GLN A 90 -10.34 15.79 6.56
CA GLN A 90 -10.00 14.38 6.74
C GLN A 90 -11.10 13.69 7.53
N GLN A 91 -11.43 12.47 7.11
CA GLN A 91 -12.37 11.59 7.79
C GLN A 91 -11.72 10.24 8.05
N SER A 92 -12.06 9.63 9.18
CA SER A 92 -11.67 8.26 9.49
C SER A 92 -12.85 7.51 10.09
N TRP A 93 -13.04 6.29 9.65
CA TRP A 93 -14.04 5.37 10.21
C TRP A 93 -13.49 3.95 10.15
N ARG A 94 -14.13 3.05 10.89
CA ARG A 94 -13.74 1.63 10.91
C ARG A 94 -14.77 0.80 10.17
N ASP A 95 -14.37 0.21 9.05
CA ASP A 95 -15.17 -0.78 8.31
C ASP A 95 -14.59 -2.19 8.52
N LYS A 96 -15.37 -3.10 9.09
CA LYS A 96 -14.97 -4.50 9.32
C LYS A 96 -14.84 -5.30 8.03
N ARG A 97 -15.53 -4.88 6.96
CA ARG A 97 -15.54 -5.56 5.65
C ARG A 97 -14.21 -5.41 4.92
N LEU A 98 -13.44 -4.37 5.24
CA LEU A 98 -12.14 -4.06 4.64
C LEU A 98 -10.96 -4.67 5.42
N ALA A 99 -11.21 -5.61 6.33
CA ALA A 99 -10.16 -6.26 7.12
C ALA A 99 -9.38 -7.28 6.27
N TYR A 100 -8.05 -7.21 6.32
CA TYR A 100 -7.13 -8.13 5.65
C TYR A 100 -6.05 -8.63 6.62
N ALA A 101 -5.45 -9.77 6.32
CA ALA A 101 -4.38 -10.39 7.12
C ALA A 101 -3.20 -10.88 6.26
N GLU A 102 -3.31 -10.78 4.94
CA GLU A 102 -2.35 -11.26 3.95
C GLU A 102 -1.05 -10.46 3.95
N LEU A 103 -1.09 -9.22 4.47
CA LEU A 103 0.05 -8.32 4.55
C LEU A 103 0.18 -7.76 5.97
N PRO A 104 1.39 -7.78 6.58
CA PRO A 104 1.63 -7.19 7.90
C PRO A 104 1.80 -5.66 7.87
N LEU A 105 1.52 -5.01 6.73
CA LEU A 105 1.75 -3.58 6.49
C LEU A 105 0.45 -2.84 6.23
N ASN A 106 0.47 -1.52 6.48
CA ASN A 106 -0.62 -0.63 6.14
C ASN A 106 -0.68 -0.41 4.64
N LEU A 107 -1.87 -0.52 4.07
CA LEU A 107 -2.10 -0.35 2.65
C LEU A 107 -2.51 1.10 2.34
N THR A 108 -1.72 1.77 1.51
CA THR A 108 -2.07 3.09 0.96
C THR A 108 -2.55 2.90 -0.47
N LEU A 109 -3.77 3.34 -0.76
CA LEU A 109 -4.41 3.19 -2.07
C LEU A 109 -4.51 4.52 -2.80
N ASP A 110 -4.58 4.43 -4.12
CA ASP A 110 -4.85 5.57 -4.99
C ASP A 110 -6.33 5.99 -4.91
N ASN A 111 -6.62 7.25 -5.21
CA ASN A 111 -7.97 7.83 -5.10
C ASN A 111 -9.01 7.13 -5.99
N ARG A 112 -8.58 6.41 -7.03
CA ARG A 112 -9.47 5.65 -7.93
C ARG A 112 -10.28 4.55 -7.23
N VAL A 113 -9.85 4.10 -6.05
CA VAL A 113 -10.59 3.11 -5.25
C VAL A 113 -11.73 3.76 -4.46
N ALA A 114 -11.71 5.08 -4.26
CA ALA A 114 -12.72 5.79 -3.49
C ALA A 114 -14.14 5.61 -4.08
N ASP A 115 -14.26 5.60 -5.41
CA ASP A 115 -15.54 5.38 -6.11
C ASP A 115 -16.14 3.97 -5.90
N GLN A 116 -15.34 3.04 -5.36
CA GLN A 116 -15.74 1.66 -5.08
C GLN A 116 -15.97 1.39 -3.59
N LEU A 117 -15.89 2.43 -2.76
CA LEU A 117 -16.07 2.35 -1.32
C LEU A 117 -17.31 3.14 -0.90
N TRP A 118 -17.78 2.85 0.31
CA TRP A 118 -18.76 3.71 0.97
C TRP A 118 -18.04 4.96 1.50
N LEU A 119 -18.55 6.12 1.13
CA LEU A 119 -18.08 7.46 1.52
C LEU A 119 -19.21 8.24 2.20
#